data_AF-A0A166KSE1-F1
#
_entry.id   AF-A0A166KSE1-F1
#
_cell.length_a   1.000
_cell.length_b   1.000
_cell.length_c   1.000
_cell.angle_alpha   90.00
_cell.angle_beta   90.00
_cell.angle_gamma   90.00
#
_symmetry.space_group_name_H-M   'P 1'
#
loop_
_entity.id
_entity.type
_entity.pdbx_description
1 polymer ?
#
loop_
_entity_poly.entity_id
_entity_poly.type
_entity_poly.pdbx_seq_one_letter_code
_entity_poly.pdbx_strand_id
1 'polypeptide(L)'
;MGIYLFTRSNPVFPTQHRLLAPFIMAGEASLGRPNKIIRVFHESFPQNGSSSVFFDRLNWYMSRIGRSPFDPQNPLGITELGNCARLLKIIASIPAMAPVIEHHQCLRVALLAVQNHRHAMPRLVYENLAVLFDVLTHAFLHLTNITNPVTIRGEDVIPFLACGLELIANGHIPVHIYTIVGDNINEYTKAAKSLAKSTTVQPRHHELFQGLKAGAKMEWWPTLRLMQQASPQTSSANQSQIQKLTEKWVAFGKALGLDAAQERQRHEREMRKHCSWRACQYHKEELPETKLKACAGCGETRYCGRDCQKSDWTKGAHKQRCRRLK
;
A
#
# COMPACT_ATOMS: atom_id res chain seq x y z
N MET A 1 16.07 -8.32 23.11
CA MET A 1 17.31 -7.58 23.42
C MET A 1 17.60 -6.44 22.44
N GLY A 2 17.58 -6.65 21.12
CA GLY A 2 17.94 -5.61 20.13
C GLY A 2 17.02 -4.38 20.07
N ILE A 3 15.76 -4.50 20.48
CA ILE A 3 14.77 -3.41 20.36
C ILE A 3 14.78 -2.49 21.57
N TYR A 4 14.97 -3.04 22.77
CA TYR A 4 15.25 -2.26 23.98
C TYR A 4 16.51 -1.40 23.84
N LEU A 5 17.54 -1.91 23.15
CA LEU A 5 18.75 -1.15 22.86
C LEU A 5 18.51 -0.11 21.75
N PHE A 6 17.78 -0.45 20.69
CA PHE A 6 17.48 0.47 19.60
C PHE A 6 16.58 1.65 20.02
N THR A 7 15.56 1.42 20.86
CA THR A 7 14.70 2.49 21.37
C THR A 7 15.43 3.37 22.38
N ARG A 8 16.38 2.82 23.15
CA ARG A 8 17.19 3.57 24.13
C ARG A 8 18.30 4.42 23.47
N SER A 9 18.76 4.02 22.28
CA SER A 9 19.81 4.73 21.51
C SER A 9 19.26 5.73 20.49
N ASN A 10 17.94 5.88 20.36
CA ASN A 10 17.34 6.79 19.39
C ASN A 10 16.99 8.15 20.05
N PRO A 11 17.76 9.23 19.79
CA PRO A 11 17.61 10.52 20.49
C PRO A 11 16.32 11.27 20.16
N VAL A 12 15.53 10.76 19.21
CA VAL A 12 14.31 11.40 18.69
C VAL A 12 13.11 11.22 19.65
N PHE A 13 13.14 10.22 20.54
CA PHE A 13 11.96 9.82 21.34
C PHE A 13 12.18 9.61 22.85
N PRO A 14 12.82 10.53 23.60
CA PRO A 14 13.03 10.32 25.03
C PRO A 14 11.73 10.18 25.84
N THR A 15 10.62 10.80 25.42
CA THR A 15 9.33 10.76 26.13
C THR A 15 8.39 9.65 25.65
N GLN A 16 8.38 9.32 24.36
CA GLN A 16 7.54 8.23 23.82
C GLN A 16 8.11 6.83 24.13
N HIS A 17 9.43 6.72 24.34
CA HIS A 17 10.07 5.51 24.85
C HIS A 17 9.38 4.98 26.12
N ARG A 18 9.02 5.86 27.06
CA ARG A 18 8.33 5.46 28.29
C ARG A 18 6.92 4.95 28.04
N LEU A 19 6.22 5.50 27.05
CA LEU A 19 4.85 5.10 26.71
C LEU A 19 4.80 3.79 25.93
N LEU A 20 5.76 3.54 25.02
CA LEU A 20 5.74 2.40 24.12
C LEU A 20 6.60 1.21 24.58
N ALA A 21 7.62 1.44 25.40
CA ALA A 21 8.48 0.36 25.89
C ALA A 21 7.70 -0.74 26.64
N PRO A 22 6.71 -0.44 27.51
CA PRO A 22 5.91 -1.47 28.15
C PRO A 22 5.17 -2.35 27.14
N PHE A 23 4.67 -1.78 26.04
CA PHE A 23 3.95 -2.51 24.98
C PHE A 23 4.84 -3.36 24.12
N ILE A 24 5.99 -2.81 23.71
CA ILE A 24 6.93 -3.53 22.88
C ILE A 24 7.51 -4.70 23.70
N MET A 25 7.88 -4.46 24.96
CA MET A 25 8.34 -5.52 25.86
C MET A 25 7.24 -6.52 26.21
N ALA A 26 6.00 -6.07 26.47
CA ALA A 26 4.89 -6.97 26.74
C ALA A 26 4.49 -7.77 25.50
N GLY A 27 4.44 -7.16 24.31
CA GLY A 27 4.16 -7.84 23.05
C GLY A 27 5.22 -8.90 22.73
N GLU A 28 6.50 -8.57 22.90
CA GLU A 28 7.61 -9.51 22.71
C GLU A 28 7.61 -10.63 23.74
N ALA A 29 7.34 -10.33 25.01
CA ALA A 29 7.29 -11.31 26.09
C ALA A 29 5.97 -12.13 26.13
N SER A 30 4.97 -11.74 25.34
CA SER A 30 3.62 -12.32 25.36
C SER A 30 3.18 -12.87 24.01
N LEU A 31 4.11 -13.23 23.12
CA LEU A 31 3.80 -14.10 21.97
C LEU A 31 3.09 -15.36 22.51
N GLY A 32 1.75 -15.38 22.43
CA GLY A 32 0.87 -16.42 22.98
C GLY A 32 0.04 -16.06 24.24
N ARG A 33 0.08 -14.83 24.78
CA ARG A 33 -0.72 -14.42 25.97
C ARG A 33 -1.40 -13.04 25.79
N PRO A 34 -2.49 -12.94 25.01
CA PRO A 34 -3.12 -11.66 24.66
C PRO A 34 -3.63 -10.84 25.86
N ASN A 35 -4.09 -11.52 26.93
CA ASN A 35 -4.58 -10.85 28.15
C ASN A 35 -3.51 -10.00 28.86
N LYS A 36 -2.22 -10.36 28.73
CA LYS A 36 -1.13 -9.59 29.34
C LYS A 36 -0.87 -8.27 28.61
N ILE A 37 -1.00 -8.26 27.27
CA ILE A 37 -0.85 -7.04 26.48
C ILE A 37 -2.05 -6.11 26.70
N ILE A 38 -3.27 -6.66 26.73
CA ILE A 38 -4.50 -5.90 27.04
C ILE A 38 -4.39 -5.26 28.44
N ARG A 39 -3.91 -6.01 29.43
CA ARG A 39 -3.69 -5.49 30.78
C ARG A 39 -2.65 -4.37 30.81
N VAL A 40 -1.49 -4.57 30.17
CA VAL A 40 -0.45 -3.51 30.06
C VAL A 40 -1.00 -2.29 29.31
N PHE A 41 -1.91 -2.50 28.34
CA PHE A 41 -2.62 -1.43 27.65
C PHE A 41 -3.48 -0.60 28.56
N HIS A 42 -4.38 -1.25 29.30
CA HIS A 42 -5.25 -0.57 30.25
C HIS A 42 -4.47 0.07 31.41
N GLU A 43 -3.39 -0.56 31.88
CA GLU A 43 -2.53 -0.02 32.95
C GLU A 43 -1.72 1.20 32.49
N SER A 44 -1.25 1.21 31.24
CA SER A 44 -0.45 2.33 30.70
C SER A 44 -1.29 3.46 30.12
N PHE A 45 -2.54 3.17 29.74
CA PHE A 45 -3.51 4.12 29.22
C PHE A 45 -4.85 3.98 29.96
N PRO A 46 -4.94 4.49 31.21
CA PRO A 46 -6.23 4.56 31.90
C PRO A 46 -7.23 5.33 31.04
N GLN A 47 -8.52 4.99 31.14
CA GLN A 47 -9.60 5.46 30.26
C GLN A 47 -9.79 7.01 30.19
N ASN A 48 -8.99 7.78 30.91
CA ASN A 48 -9.05 9.24 31.02
C ASN A 48 -8.14 9.93 29.97
N GLY A 49 -8.43 9.72 28.67
CA GLY A 49 -7.90 10.55 27.57
C GLY A 49 -6.52 10.18 26.99
N SER A 50 -5.70 9.38 27.67
CA SER A 50 -4.33 9.08 27.22
C SER A 50 -4.23 8.18 25.98
N SER A 51 -5.22 7.30 25.75
CA SER A 51 -5.27 6.45 24.55
C SER A 51 -5.55 7.25 23.28
N SER A 52 -6.48 8.22 23.34
CA SER A 52 -6.77 9.14 22.21
C SER A 52 -5.49 9.86 21.78
N VAL A 53 -4.76 10.46 22.73
CA VAL A 53 -3.51 11.19 22.43
C VAL A 53 -2.47 10.31 21.73
N PHE A 54 -2.38 9.03 22.08
CA PHE A 54 -1.47 8.10 21.41
C PHE A 54 -1.91 7.85 19.96
N PHE A 55 -3.17 7.50 19.72
CA PHE A 55 -3.66 7.23 18.36
C PHE A 55 -3.73 8.50 17.50
N ASP A 56 -4.03 9.66 18.09
CA ASP A 56 -3.99 10.95 17.40
C ASP A 56 -2.58 11.29 16.95
N ARG A 57 -1.56 11.01 17.79
CA ARG A 57 -0.15 11.14 17.39
C ARG A 57 0.19 10.15 16.29
N LEU A 58 -0.18 8.87 16.44
CA LEU A 58 0.08 7.84 15.45
C LEU A 58 -0.52 8.21 14.08
N ASN A 59 -1.76 8.68 14.07
CA ASN A 59 -2.44 9.21 12.90
C ASN A 59 -1.72 10.42 12.34
N TRP A 60 -1.39 11.41 13.18
CA TRP A 60 -0.67 12.61 12.77
C TRP A 60 0.67 12.29 12.10
N TYR A 61 1.42 11.31 12.61
CA TYR A 61 2.67 10.86 12.00
C TYR A 61 2.44 10.21 10.64
N MET A 62 1.46 9.33 10.51
CA MET A 62 1.16 8.65 9.25
C MET A 62 0.48 9.56 8.22
N SER A 63 -0.24 10.60 8.66
CA SER A 63 -1.04 11.50 7.82
C SER A 63 -0.32 12.80 7.45
N ARG A 64 0.98 12.93 7.73
CA ARG A 64 1.77 14.16 7.48
C ARG A 64 1.98 14.39 5.98
N ILE A 65 0.89 14.75 5.30
CA ILE A 65 0.79 15.06 3.88
C ILE A 65 1.50 16.40 3.64
N GLY A 66 2.54 16.41 2.80
CA GLY A 66 3.12 17.65 2.28
C GLY A 66 4.56 17.95 2.69
N ARG A 67 5.17 17.20 3.61
CA ARG A 67 6.64 17.16 3.72
C ARG A 67 7.13 15.90 3.04
N SER A 68 8.07 16.06 2.11
CA SER A 68 8.81 14.91 1.58
C SER A 68 9.38 14.14 2.77
N PRO A 69 9.10 12.83 2.95
CA PRO A 69 9.80 12.03 3.96
C PRO A 69 11.30 11.91 3.64
N PHE A 70 11.72 12.42 2.48
CA PHE A 70 13.08 12.64 2.03
C PHE A 70 13.42 14.12 2.04
N ASP A 71 13.06 14.86 3.08
CA ASP A 71 13.84 16.05 3.40
C ASP A 71 15.25 15.56 3.72
N PRO A 72 16.25 15.82 2.85
CA PRO A 72 17.62 15.34 3.08
C PRO A 72 18.20 15.91 4.37
N GLN A 73 17.64 17.03 4.86
CA GLN A 73 18.06 17.69 6.09
C GLN A 73 17.35 17.13 7.33
N ASN A 74 16.29 16.33 7.19
CA ASN A 74 15.55 15.79 8.33
C ASN A 74 14.90 14.41 8.06
N PRO A 75 15.69 13.31 8.08
CA PRO A 75 15.25 11.95 7.67
C PRO A 75 14.28 11.25 8.65
N LEU A 76 13.63 12.00 9.54
CA LEU A 76 12.77 11.47 10.61
C LEU A 76 11.57 10.65 10.10
N GLY A 77 11.09 10.85 8.87
CA GLY A 77 9.84 10.26 8.40
C GLY A 77 9.83 8.73 8.23
N ILE A 78 10.93 8.10 7.81
CA ILE A 78 10.93 6.68 7.43
C ILE A 78 10.98 5.75 8.65
N THR A 79 11.89 6.02 9.58
CA THR A 79 12.05 5.20 10.80
C THR A 79 10.81 5.30 11.67
N GLU A 80 10.22 6.49 11.77
CA GLU A 80 8.97 6.72 12.49
C GLU A 80 7.81 5.94 11.87
N LEU A 81 7.64 6.01 10.55
CA LEU A 81 6.61 5.25 9.84
C LEU A 81 6.78 3.73 10.03
N GLY A 82 8.03 3.24 10.02
CA GLY A 82 8.35 1.84 10.30
C GLY A 82 7.96 1.40 11.71
N ASN A 83 8.23 2.24 12.71
CA ASN A 83 7.84 1.99 14.10
C ASN A 83 6.31 2.00 14.25
N CYS A 84 5.62 2.96 13.61
CA CYS A 84 4.16 3.05 13.62
C CYS A 84 3.52 1.82 12.99
N ALA A 85 3.99 1.41 11.80
CA ALA A 85 3.51 0.22 11.10
C ALA A 85 3.71 -1.06 11.93
N ARG A 86 4.88 -1.19 12.57
CA ARG A 86 5.17 -2.32 13.45
C ARG A 86 4.26 -2.36 14.67
N LEU A 87 3.99 -1.22 15.29
CA LEU A 87 3.11 -1.14 16.46
C LEU A 87 1.66 -1.45 16.08
N LEU A 88 1.17 -0.90 14.97
CA LEU A 88 -0.16 -1.23 14.44
C LEU A 88 -0.32 -2.71 14.16
N LYS A 89 0.70 -3.35 13.58
CA LYS A 89 0.71 -4.81 13.39
C LYS A 89 0.49 -5.56 14.71
N ILE A 90 1.18 -5.16 15.78
CA ILE A 90 1.03 -5.78 17.11
C ILE A 90 -0.38 -5.55 17.66
N ILE A 91 -0.89 -4.32 17.56
CA ILE A 91 -2.22 -3.95 18.06
C ILE A 91 -3.31 -4.72 17.30
N ALA A 92 -3.19 -4.87 15.98
CA ALA A 92 -4.17 -5.57 15.15
C ALA A 92 -4.24 -7.08 15.43
N SER A 93 -3.20 -7.68 16.00
CA SER A 93 -3.23 -9.06 16.50
C SER A 93 -4.09 -9.23 17.76
N ILE A 94 -4.62 -8.15 18.34
CA ILE A 94 -5.47 -8.17 19.54
C ILE A 94 -6.91 -7.83 19.11
N PRO A 95 -7.83 -8.81 19.04
CA PRO A 95 -9.20 -8.57 18.55
C PRO A 95 -9.95 -7.46 19.30
N ALA A 96 -9.72 -7.30 20.61
CA ALA A 96 -10.31 -6.25 21.43
C ALA A 96 -9.92 -4.82 21.01
N MET A 97 -8.85 -4.66 20.23
CA MET A 97 -8.38 -3.36 19.73
C MET A 97 -8.99 -2.97 18.38
N ALA A 98 -9.74 -3.88 17.72
CA ALA A 98 -10.36 -3.58 16.43
C ALA A 98 -11.25 -2.32 16.44
N PRO A 99 -12.11 -2.08 17.46
CA PRO A 99 -12.91 -0.85 17.52
C PRO A 99 -12.06 0.42 17.63
N VAL A 100 -10.90 0.34 18.26
CA VAL A 100 -9.99 1.48 18.43
C VAL A 100 -9.23 1.78 17.12
N ILE A 101 -8.75 0.72 16.44
CA ILE A 101 -8.16 0.82 15.10
C ILE A 101 -9.16 1.49 14.13
N GLU A 102 -10.42 1.08 14.21
CA GLU A 102 -11.50 1.62 13.37
C GLU A 102 -11.83 3.06 13.73
N HIS A 103 -12.03 3.37 15.01
CA HIS A 103 -12.36 4.70 15.50
C HIS A 103 -11.34 5.75 15.03
N HIS A 104 -10.06 5.40 15.09
CA HIS A 104 -8.97 6.26 14.65
C HIS A 104 -8.59 6.07 13.16
N GLN A 105 -9.32 5.26 12.39
CA GLN A 105 -9.04 5.00 10.98
C GLN A 105 -7.58 4.60 10.68
N CYS A 106 -6.90 3.91 11.61
CA CYS A 106 -5.46 3.69 11.52
C CYS A 106 -5.06 2.93 10.24
N LEU A 107 -5.88 1.97 9.82
CA LEU A 107 -5.67 1.26 8.56
C LEU A 107 -5.70 2.23 7.37
N ARG A 108 -6.72 3.08 7.28
CA ARG A 108 -6.85 4.05 6.19
C ARG A 108 -5.63 4.97 6.12
N VAL A 109 -5.18 5.49 7.25
CA VAL A 109 -3.99 6.38 7.27
C VAL A 109 -2.74 5.62 6.82
N ALA A 110 -2.57 4.37 7.25
CA ALA A 110 -1.46 3.54 6.80
C ALA A 110 -1.51 3.25 5.28
N LEU A 111 -2.69 2.98 4.72
CA LEU A 111 -2.87 2.76 3.28
C LEU A 111 -2.65 4.03 2.46
N LEU A 112 -3.06 5.20 2.96
CA LEU A 112 -2.73 6.48 2.35
C LEU A 112 -1.23 6.76 2.35
N ALA A 113 -0.51 6.39 3.42
CA ALA A 113 0.95 6.47 3.46
C ALA A 113 1.59 5.57 2.37
N VAL A 114 1.04 4.38 2.14
CA VAL A 114 1.46 3.49 1.03
C VAL A 114 1.25 4.16 -0.33
N GLN A 115 0.10 4.76 -0.56
CA GLN A 115 -0.19 5.47 -1.81
C GLN A 115 0.76 6.66 -2.03
N ASN A 116 0.93 7.49 -1.01
CA ASN A 116 1.75 8.70 -1.09
C ASN A 116 3.25 8.42 -1.23
N HIS A 117 3.72 7.30 -0.68
CA HIS A 117 5.13 6.95 -0.67
C HIS A 117 5.46 5.75 -1.55
N ARG A 118 4.55 5.28 -2.40
CA ARG A 118 4.68 4.06 -3.22
C ARG A 118 6.04 3.86 -3.88
N HIS A 119 6.59 4.91 -4.49
CA HIS A 119 7.87 4.83 -5.23
C HIS A 119 9.12 4.90 -4.36
N ALA A 120 8.97 5.28 -3.10
CA ALA A 120 10.06 5.45 -2.17
C ALA A 120 9.78 4.74 -0.84
N MET A 121 8.82 3.82 -0.84
CA MET A 121 8.36 3.14 0.35
C MET A 121 9.50 2.27 0.87
N PRO A 122 9.98 2.50 2.10
CA PRO A 122 10.99 1.64 2.69
C PRO A 122 10.44 0.23 2.80
N ARG A 123 11.22 -0.76 2.34
CA ARG A 123 10.88 -2.18 2.37
C ARG A 123 10.29 -2.62 3.72
N LEU A 124 10.97 -2.30 4.82
CA LEU A 124 10.54 -2.69 6.17
C LEU A 124 9.18 -2.09 6.58
N VAL A 125 8.85 -0.89 6.08
CA VAL A 125 7.54 -0.28 6.32
C VAL A 125 6.47 -1.10 5.62
N TYR A 126 6.66 -1.37 4.32
CA TYR A 126 5.70 -2.18 3.56
C TYR A 126 5.52 -3.58 4.17
N GLU A 127 6.60 -4.25 4.58
CA GLU A 127 6.53 -5.57 5.23
C GLU A 127 5.62 -5.56 6.47
N ASN A 128 5.76 -4.56 7.35
CA ASN A 128 4.91 -4.45 8.53
C ASN A 128 3.45 -4.14 8.18
N LEU A 129 3.22 -3.29 7.17
CA LEU A 129 1.89 -2.96 6.69
C LEU A 129 1.22 -4.13 5.97
N ALA A 130 1.97 -4.99 5.27
CA ALA A 130 1.47 -6.21 4.63
C ALA A 130 0.93 -7.19 5.65
N VAL A 131 1.65 -7.42 6.76
CA VAL A 131 1.15 -8.28 7.84
C VAL A 131 -0.07 -7.67 8.52
N LEU A 132 -0.06 -6.36 8.79
CA LEU A 132 -1.22 -5.65 9.34
C LEU A 132 -2.45 -5.81 8.44
N PHE A 133 -2.28 -5.56 7.14
CA PHE A 133 -3.33 -5.66 6.14
C PHE A 133 -3.86 -7.08 5.99
N ASP A 134 -3.00 -8.09 6.07
CA ASP A 134 -3.38 -9.50 6.04
C ASP A 134 -4.26 -9.90 7.22
N VAL A 135 -3.85 -9.55 8.44
CA VAL A 135 -4.62 -9.80 9.67
C VAL A 135 -6.00 -9.14 9.60
N LEU A 136 -6.06 -7.89 9.15
CA LEU A 136 -7.32 -7.15 9.05
C LEU A 136 -8.20 -7.66 7.92
N THR A 137 -7.62 -8.06 6.78
CA THR A 137 -8.35 -8.69 5.67
C THR A 137 -8.97 -9.99 6.10
N HIS A 138 -8.22 -10.84 6.82
CA HIS A 138 -8.76 -12.08 7.35
C HIS A 138 -9.90 -11.83 8.35
N ALA A 139 -9.74 -10.86 9.25
CA ALA A 139 -10.78 -10.48 10.18
C ALA A 139 -12.04 -9.96 9.46
N PHE A 140 -11.88 -9.12 8.44
CA PHE A 140 -12.98 -8.54 7.68
C PHE A 140 -13.74 -9.59 6.85
N LEU A 141 -13.03 -10.47 6.14
CA LEU A 141 -13.64 -11.41 5.19
C LEU A 141 -14.23 -12.66 5.86
N HIS A 142 -13.65 -13.12 6.98
CA HIS A 142 -13.99 -14.43 7.56
C HIS A 142 -14.70 -14.36 8.91
N LEU A 143 -14.60 -13.25 9.66
CA LEU A 143 -15.19 -13.16 10.99
C LEU A 143 -16.57 -12.49 10.92
N THR A 144 -17.60 -13.29 10.66
CA THR A 144 -19.00 -12.85 10.59
C THR A 144 -19.58 -12.37 11.92
N ASN A 145 -18.95 -12.72 13.05
CA ASN A 145 -19.47 -12.52 14.41
C ASN A 145 -18.81 -11.37 15.19
N ILE A 146 -17.92 -10.58 14.59
CA ILE A 146 -17.38 -9.40 15.29
C ILE A 146 -18.41 -8.28 15.18
N THR A 147 -18.85 -7.75 16.32
CA THR A 147 -19.87 -6.71 16.42
C THR A 147 -19.45 -5.38 15.77
N ASN A 148 -18.15 -5.16 15.54
CA ASN A 148 -17.59 -4.00 14.85
C ASN A 148 -16.29 -4.39 14.10
N PRO A 149 -16.37 -4.99 12.90
CA PRO A 149 -15.17 -5.28 12.12
C PRO A 149 -14.55 -3.97 11.62
N VAL A 150 -13.21 -3.94 11.52
CA VAL A 150 -12.49 -2.84 10.87
C VAL A 150 -12.99 -2.69 9.44
N THR A 151 -13.37 -1.49 9.03
CA THR A 151 -13.87 -1.21 7.68
C THR A 151 -12.69 -1.18 6.72
N ILE A 152 -12.76 -2.02 5.68
CA ILE A 152 -11.80 -2.01 4.58
C ILE A 152 -12.49 -1.46 3.34
N ARG A 153 -12.00 -0.31 2.86
CA ARG A 153 -12.48 0.31 1.62
C ARG A 153 -11.80 -0.34 0.43
N GLY A 154 -12.59 -0.72 -0.57
CA GLY A 154 -12.04 -1.38 -1.75
C GLY A 154 -11.08 -0.50 -2.55
N GLU A 155 -11.28 0.82 -2.51
CA GLU A 155 -10.40 1.79 -3.16
C GLU A 155 -9.00 1.83 -2.55
N ASP A 156 -8.86 1.43 -1.28
CA ASP A 156 -7.58 1.43 -0.57
C ASP A 156 -6.86 0.08 -0.72
N VAL A 157 -7.60 -1.02 -0.91
CA VAL A 157 -7.07 -2.37 -1.16
C VAL A 157 -6.24 -2.43 -2.44
N ILE A 158 -6.77 -1.89 -3.55
CA ILE A 158 -6.12 -2.04 -4.85
C ILE A 158 -4.74 -1.37 -4.89
N PRO A 159 -4.58 -0.08 -4.53
CA PRO A 159 -3.27 0.56 -4.54
C PRO A 159 -2.27 -0.10 -3.58
N PHE A 160 -2.76 -0.68 -2.48
CA PHE A 160 -1.93 -1.43 -1.54
C PHE A 160 -1.33 -2.70 -2.16
N LEU A 161 -2.17 -3.53 -2.80
CA LEU A 161 -1.73 -4.73 -3.50
C LEU A 161 -0.83 -4.37 -4.69
N ALA A 162 -1.18 -3.32 -5.43
CA ALA A 162 -0.40 -2.80 -6.54
C ALA A 162 1.01 -2.37 -6.10
N CYS A 163 1.14 -1.67 -4.97
CA CYS A 163 2.43 -1.31 -4.39
C CYS A 163 3.29 -2.53 -4.05
N GLY A 164 2.69 -3.59 -3.47
CA GLY A 164 3.42 -4.84 -3.17
C GLY A 164 3.94 -5.53 -4.42
N LEU A 165 3.10 -5.63 -5.45
CA LEU A 165 3.46 -6.21 -6.74
C LEU A 165 4.57 -5.41 -7.43
N GLU A 166 4.56 -4.08 -7.35
CA GLU A 166 5.65 -3.24 -7.87
C GLU A 166 6.97 -3.46 -7.15
N LEU A 167 6.94 -3.51 -5.82
CA LEU A 167 8.14 -3.73 -5.02
C LEU A 167 8.71 -5.14 -5.29
N ILE A 168 7.85 -6.14 -5.49
CA ILE A 168 8.24 -7.50 -5.90
C ILE A 168 8.87 -7.49 -7.31
N ALA A 169 8.22 -6.85 -8.28
CA ALA A 169 8.71 -6.78 -9.66
C ALA A 169 10.05 -6.05 -9.78
N ASN A 170 10.34 -5.10 -8.89
CA ASN A 170 11.64 -4.42 -8.80
C ASN A 170 12.70 -5.21 -7.99
N GLY A 171 12.37 -6.41 -7.47
CA GLY A 171 13.30 -7.23 -6.69
C GLY A 171 13.61 -6.70 -5.29
N HIS A 172 12.79 -5.79 -4.74
CA HIS A 172 13.07 -5.10 -3.48
C HIS A 172 12.60 -5.84 -2.22
N ILE A 173 12.00 -7.03 -2.35
CA ILE A 173 11.20 -7.65 -1.27
C ILE A 173 11.56 -9.13 -1.05
N PRO A 174 11.52 -9.64 0.20
CA PRO A 174 11.81 -11.03 0.53
C PRO A 174 10.63 -11.96 0.20
N VAL A 175 10.96 -13.24 0.06
CA VAL A 175 10.03 -14.31 -0.37
C VAL A 175 8.72 -14.35 0.42
N HIS A 176 8.73 -14.11 1.74
CA HIS A 176 7.52 -14.23 2.55
C HIS A 176 6.42 -13.21 2.16
N ILE A 177 6.78 -12.05 1.61
CA ILE A 177 5.80 -11.05 1.16
C ILE A 177 5.12 -11.50 -0.14
N TYR A 178 5.76 -12.34 -0.96
CA TYR A 178 5.11 -12.93 -2.14
C TYR A 178 3.90 -13.76 -1.72
N THR A 179 4.04 -14.52 -0.63
CA THR A 179 2.97 -15.31 -0.05
C THR A 179 1.86 -14.41 0.46
N ILE A 180 2.18 -13.41 1.30
CA ILE A 180 1.18 -12.50 1.88
C ILE A 180 0.40 -11.76 0.78
N VAL A 181 1.09 -11.12 -0.19
CA VAL A 181 0.42 -10.40 -1.29
C VAL A 181 -0.40 -11.36 -2.14
N GLY A 182 0.16 -12.53 -2.46
CA GLY A 182 -0.52 -13.55 -3.25
C GLY A 182 -1.75 -14.15 -2.57
N ASP A 183 -1.76 -14.27 -1.25
CA ASP A 183 -2.87 -14.79 -0.48
C ASP A 183 -3.98 -13.74 -0.35
N ASN A 184 -3.62 -12.48 -0.09
CA ASN A 184 -4.57 -11.38 -0.12
C ASN A 184 -5.26 -11.25 -1.48
N ILE A 185 -4.51 -11.34 -2.61
CA ILE A 185 -5.11 -11.34 -3.95
C ILE A 185 -6.11 -12.50 -4.11
N ASN A 186 -5.77 -13.70 -3.63
CA ASN A 186 -6.66 -14.86 -3.69
C ASN A 186 -7.94 -14.64 -2.87
N GLU A 187 -7.83 -14.12 -1.65
CA GLU A 187 -8.98 -13.87 -0.77
C GLU A 187 -9.94 -12.84 -1.37
N TYR A 188 -9.43 -11.70 -1.86
CA TYR A 188 -10.28 -10.72 -2.56
C TYR A 188 -10.83 -11.26 -3.89
N THR A 189 -10.11 -12.16 -4.58
CA THR A 189 -10.64 -12.85 -5.77
C THR A 189 -11.81 -13.76 -5.42
N LYS A 190 -11.72 -14.52 -4.34
CA LYS A 190 -12.82 -15.37 -3.86
C LYS A 190 -14.02 -14.52 -3.44
N ALA A 191 -13.78 -13.44 -2.68
CA ALA A 191 -14.82 -12.52 -2.26
C ALA A 191 -15.54 -11.88 -3.47
N ALA A 192 -14.79 -11.37 -4.45
CA ALA A 192 -15.35 -10.81 -5.69
C ALA A 192 -16.20 -11.82 -6.46
N LYS A 193 -15.73 -13.07 -6.61
CA LYS A 193 -16.48 -14.15 -7.26
C LYS A 193 -17.76 -14.52 -6.50
N SER A 194 -17.70 -14.54 -5.18
CA SER A 194 -18.86 -14.83 -4.33
C SER A 194 -19.93 -13.74 -4.48
N LEU A 195 -19.51 -12.48 -4.41
CA LEU A 195 -20.40 -11.32 -4.55
C LEU A 195 -21.03 -11.22 -5.93
N ALA A 196 -20.29 -11.57 -7.00
CA ALA A 196 -20.83 -11.59 -8.35
C ALA A 196 -21.95 -12.65 -8.56
N LYS A 197 -21.98 -13.70 -7.72
CA LYS A 197 -22.99 -14.78 -7.80
C LYS A 197 -24.16 -14.59 -6.85
N SER A 198 -24.01 -13.75 -5.82
CA SER A 198 -25.04 -13.59 -4.80
C SER A 198 -26.18 -12.71 -5.28
N THR A 199 -27.42 -13.16 -5.05
CA THR A 199 -28.63 -12.35 -5.25
C THR A 199 -28.89 -11.40 -4.08
N THR A 200 -28.36 -11.72 -2.90
CA THR A 200 -28.52 -10.91 -1.68
C THR A 200 -27.14 -10.52 -1.15
N VAL A 201 -26.76 -9.25 -1.33
CA VAL A 201 -25.45 -8.73 -0.92
C VAL A 201 -25.64 -7.74 0.22
N GLN A 202 -24.95 -7.97 1.35
CA GLN A 202 -24.92 -7.00 2.44
C GLN A 202 -24.35 -5.65 1.94
N PRO A 203 -24.92 -4.49 2.33
CA PRO A 203 -24.48 -3.18 1.85
C PRO A 203 -22.96 -2.96 1.94
N ARG A 204 -22.34 -3.34 3.07
CA ARG A 204 -20.89 -3.25 3.27
C ARG A 204 -20.06 -4.01 2.23
N HIS A 205 -20.50 -5.20 1.81
CA HIS A 205 -19.79 -5.98 0.79
C HIS A 205 -19.99 -5.38 -0.60
N HIS A 206 -21.15 -4.77 -0.84
CA HIS A 206 -21.39 -4.01 -2.06
C HIS A 206 -20.46 -2.81 -2.15
N GLU A 207 -20.34 -2.02 -1.08
CA GLU A 207 -19.41 -0.88 -1.00
C GLU A 207 -17.96 -1.30 -1.21
N LEU A 208 -17.49 -2.36 -0.52
CA LEU A 208 -16.17 -2.93 -0.76
C LEU A 208 -16.00 -3.27 -2.24
N PHE A 209 -16.95 -3.97 -2.85
CA PHE A 209 -16.83 -4.41 -4.24
C PHE A 209 -16.81 -3.25 -5.24
N GLN A 210 -17.63 -2.21 -5.03
CA GLN A 210 -17.58 -1.00 -5.85
C GLN A 210 -16.23 -0.29 -5.72
N GLY A 211 -15.71 -0.20 -4.49
CA GLY A 211 -14.39 0.36 -4.24
C GLY A 211 -13.28 -0.43 -4.92
N LEU A 212 -13.33 -1.77 -4.87
CA LEU A 212 -12.36 -2.63 -5.56
C LEU A 212 -12.40 -2.39 -7.07
N LYS A 213 -13.59 -2.28 -7.66
CA LYS A 213 -13.74 -1.94 -9.09
C LYS A 213 -13.17 -0.57 -9.41
N ALA A 214 -13.47 0.44 -8.59
CA ALA A 214 -12.97 1.80 -8.78
C ALA A 214 -11.43 1.85 -8.72
N GLY A 215 -10.83 1.26 -7.69
CA GLY A 215 -9.37 1.17 -7.57
C GLY A 215 -8.74 0.37 -8.71
N ALA A 216 -9.34 -0.74 -9.13
CA ALA A 216 -8.81 -1.60 -10.19
C ALA A 216 -8.79 -0.88 -11.55
N LYS A 217 -9.78 -0.02 -11.84
CA LYS A 217 -9.75 0.84 -13.02
C LYS A 217 -8.53 1.79 -13.05
N MET A 218 -7.94 2.14 -11.91
CA MET A 218 -6.77 3.01 -11.91
C MET A 218 -5.47 2.21 -11.99
N GLU A 219 -5.40 1.09 -11.29
CA GLU A 219 -4.11 0.44 -10.96
C GLU A 219 -3.89 -0.91 -11.64
N TRP A 220 -4.96 -1.63 -12.01
CA TRP A 220 -4.86 -3.03 -12.40
C TRP A 220 -3.98 -3.24 -13.64
N TRP A 221 -4.27 -2.51 -14.72
CA TRP A 221 -3.49 -2.62 -15.96
C TRP A 221 -2.05 -2.09 -15.84
N PRO A 222 -1.79 -0.89 -15.28
CA PRO A 222 -0.43 -0.43 -15.02
C PRO A 222 0.45 -1.47 -14.30
N THR A 223 -0.08 -2.05 -13.21
CA THR A 223 0.62 -3.05 -12.42
C THR A 223 0.82 -4.35 -13.19
N LEU A 224 -0.20 -4.82 -13.91
CA LEU A 224 -0.09 -6.01 -14.76
C LEU A 224 1.00 -5.86 -15.81
N ARG A 225 1.01 -4.73 -16.53
CA ARG A 225 2.02 -4.41 -17.53
C ARG A 225 3.42 -4.40 -16.92
N LEU A 226 3.58 -3.81 -15.74
CA LEU A 226 4.85 -3.74 -15.04
C LEU A 226 5.37 -5.14 -14.67
N MET A 227 4.51 -6.02 -14.16
CA MET A 227 4.88 -7.40 -13.83
C MET A 227 5.26 -8.22 -15.07
N GLN A 228 4.51 -8.07 -16.17
CA GLN A 228 4.84 -8.71 -17.45
C GLN A 228 6.20 -8.25 -18.00
N GLN A 229 6.57 -6.99 -17.78
CA GLN A 229 7.87 -6.45 -18.20
C GLN A 229 9.02 -6.90 -17.28
N ALA A 230 8.76 -7.08 -16.00
CA ALA A 230 9.75 -7.52 -15.02
C ALA A 230 10.09 -9.02 -15.16
N SER A 231 9.11 -9.86 -15.48
CA SER A 231 9.28 -11.33 -15.51
C SER A 231 10.48 -11.82 -16.33
N PRO A 232 10.75 -11.33 -17.56
CA PRO A 232 11.92 -11.76 -18.34
C PRO A 232 13.27 -11.22 -17.83
N GLN A 233 13.26 -10.22 -16.95
CA GLN A 233 14.45 -9.52 -16.47
C GLN A 233 14.96 -10.08 -15.12
N THR A 234 14.16 -10.91 -14.45
CA THR A 234 14.49 -11.48 -13.14
C THR A 234 15.18 -12.84 -13.23
N SER A 235 15.87 -13.25 -12.16
CA SER A 235 16.43 -14.61 -12.04
C SER A 235 15.35 -15.69 -12.19
N SER A 236 15.74 -16.89 -12.64
CA SER A 236 14.80 -18.01 -12.89
C SER A 236 13.93 -18.35 -11.68
N ALA A 237 14.48 -18.31 -10.47
CA ALA A 237 13.74 -18.54 -9.22
C ALA A 237 12.63 -17.49 -9.03
N ASN A 238 12.94 -16.21 -9.20
CA ASN A 238 11.98 -15.10 -9.04
C ASN A 238 10.98 -15.02 -10.19
N GLN A 239 11.40 -15.39 -11.41
CA GLN A 239 10.55 -15.41 -12.59
C GLN A 239 9.30 -16.28 -12.37
N SER A 240 9.48 -17.48 -11.80
CA SER A 240 8.36 -18.39 -11.49
C SER A 240 7.36 -17.78 -10.50
N GLN A 241 7.86 -17.01 -9.53
CA GLN A 241 7.02 -16.36 -8.52
C GLN A 241 6.28 -15.15 -9.08
N ILE A 242 6.95 -14.32 -9.88
CA ILE A 242 6.33 -13.19 -10.58
C ILE A 242 5.25 -13.68 -11.54
N GLN A 243 5.50 -14.79 -12.26
CA GLN A 243 4.51 -15.40 -13.14
C GLN A 243 3.26 -15.85 -12.35
N LYS A 244 3.44 -16.58 -11.24
CA LYS A 244 2.32 -16.99 -10.37
C LYS A 244 1.52 -15.80 -9.86
N LEU A 245 2.19 -14.73 -9.42
CA LEU A 245 1.51 -13.50 -8.99
C LEU A 245 0.80 -12.80 -10.15
N THR A 246 1.35 -12.86 -11.36
CA THR A 246 0.72 -12.34 -12.59
C THR A 246 -0.57 -13.07 -12.88
N GLU A 247 -0.57 -14.39 -12.81
CA GLU A 247 -1.76 -15.21 -12.99
C GLU A 247 -2.84 -14.90 -11.94
N LYS A 248 -2.45 -14.76 -10.67
CA LYS A 248 -3.36 -14.34 -9.58
C LYS A 248 -3.94 -12.94 -9.83
N TRP A 249 -3.12 -11.97 -10.23
CA TRP A 249 -3.55 -10.60 -10.51
C TRP A 249 -4.50 -10.53 -11.72
N VAL A 250 -4.26 -11.34 -12.76
CA VAL A 250 -5.17 -11.48 -13.90
C VAL A 250 -6.50 -12.09 -13.48
N ALA A 251 -6.47 -13.18 -12.70
CA ALA A 251 -7.67 -13.83 -12.18
C ALA A 251 -8.51 -12.88 -11.30
N PHE A 252 -7.85 -12.03 -10.52
CA PHE A 252 -8.49 -11.01 -9.72
C PHE A 252 -9.20 -9.95 -10.57
N GLY A 253 -8.51 -9.40 -11.58
CA GLY A 253 -9.13 -8.46 -12.53
C GLY A 253 -10.36 -9.05 -13.22
N LYS A 254 -10.27 -10.31 -13.67
CA LYS A 254 -11.40 -11.03 -14.27
C LYS A 254 -12.57 -11.19 -13.28
N ALA A 255 -12.30 -11.46 -12.00
CA ALA A 255 -13.32 -11.54 -10.97
C ALA A 255 -14.03 -10.20 -10.71
N LEU A 256 -13.37 -9.07 -10.98
CA LEU A 256 -13.95 -7.72 -10.95
C LEU A 256 -14.66 -7.33 -12.25
N GLY A 257 -14.66 -8.20 -13.27
CA GLY A 257 -15.26 -7.92 -14.58
C GLY A 257 -14.38 -7.09 -15.50
N LEU A 258 -13.06 -7.08 -15.29
CA LEU A 258 -12.11 -6.40 -16.17
C LEU A 258 -11.65 -7.31 -17.31
N ASP A 259 -11.58 -6.74 -18.52
CA ASP A 259 -10.99 -7.36 -19.69
C ASP A 259 -9.61 -6.74 -19.99
N ALA A 260 -8.59 -7.58 -20.15
CA ALA A 260 -7.21 -7.11 -20.31
C ALA A 260 -7.03 -6.21 -21.54
N ALA A 261 -7.70 -6.50 -22.66
CA ALA A 261 -7.57 -5.72 -23.88
C ALA A 261 -8.30 -4.37 -23.76
N GLN A 262 -9.50 -4.36 -23.18
CA GLN A 262 -10.26 -3.13 -22.94
C GLN A 262 -9.54 -2.22 -21.93
N GLU A 263 -9.04 -2.77 -20.83
CA GLU A 263 -8.32 -2.01 -19.81
C GLU A 263 -7.01 -1.44 -20.36
N ARG A 264 -6.29 -2.20 -21.20
CA ARG A 264 -5.14 -1.71 -21.95
C ARG A 264 -5.51 -0.51 -22.80
N GLN A 265 -6.55 -0.63 -23.63
CA GLN A 265 -6.98 0.44 -24.52
C GLN A 265 -7.45 1.67 -23.74
N ARG A 266 -8.19 1.49 -22.64
CA ARG A 266 -8.58 2.59 -21.75
C ARG A 266 -7.35 3.29 -21.20
N HIS A 267 -6.43 2.56 -20.59
CA HIS A 267 -5.22 3.12 -20.01
C HIS A 267 -4.36 3.84 -21.06
N GLU A 268 -4.19 3.27 -22.27
CA GLU A 268 -3.49 3.95 -23.36
C GLU A 268 -4.19 5.24 -23.81
N ARG A 269 -5.53 5.31 -23.79
CA ARG A 269 -6.27 6.55 -24.05
C ARG A 269 -6.07 7.59 -22.95
N GLU A 270 -6.19 7.19 -21.68
CA GLU A 270 -6.00 8.10 -20.54
C GLU A 270 -4.57 8.64 -20.46
N MET A 271 -3.56 7.79 -20.70
CA MET A 271 -2.17 8.23 -20.72
C MET A 271 -1.86 9.22 -21.85
N ARG A 272 -2.67 9.27 -22.92
CA ARG A 272 -2.51 10.28 -23.99
C ARG A 272 -2.97 11.67 -23.59
N LYS A 273 -3.72 11.80 -22.49
CA LYS A 273 -4.21 13.07 -21.95
C LYS A 273 -3.26 13.71 -20.92
N HIS A 274 -2.27 12.96 -20.45
CA HIS A 274 -1.36 13.39 -19.40
C HIS A 274 0.08 13.54 -19.90
N CYS A 275 0.84 14.42 -19.25
CA CYS A 275 2.27 14.53 -19.48
C CYS A 275 2.97 13.26 -18.99
N SER A 276 3.86 12.69 -19.80
CA SER A 276 4.62 11.48 -19.46
C SER A 276 5.72 11.75 -18.41
N TRP A 277 6.10 13.00 -18.18
CA TRP A 277 7.10 13.37 -17.17
C TRP A 277 6.47 13.36 -15.76
N ARG A 278 6.85 12.39 -14.92
CA ARG A 278 6.23 12.14 -13.60
C ARG A 278 6.24 13.32 -12.64
N ALA A 279 7.24 14.20 -12.72
CA ALA A 279 7.34 15.38 -11.87
C ALA A 279 6.58 16.60 -12.42
N CYS A 280 5.92 16.48 -13.57
CA CYS A 280 5.05 17.53 -14.10
C CYS A 280 3.69 17.51 -13.37
N GLN A 281 3.13 18.67 -13.05
CA GLN A 281 1.77 18.78 -12.50
C GLN A 281 0.72 18.10 -13.40
N TYR A 282 0.87 18.26 -14.73
CA TYR A 282 0.01 17.64 -15.74
C TYR A 282 0.24 16.14 -15.95
N HIS A 283 1.08 15.50 -15.13
CA HIS A 283 1.14 14.05 -15.09
C HIS A 283 -0.11 13.45 -14.44
N LYS A 284 -0.70 14.17 -13.48
CA LYS A 284 -1.90 13.75 -12.74
C LYS A 284 -3.14 14.54 -13.12
N GLU A 285 -2.94 15.77 -13.59
CA GLU A 285 -4.03 16.66 -13.99
C GLU A 285 -4.19 16.67 -15.51
N GLU A 286 -5.43 16.60 -15.99
CA GLU A 286 -5.74 16.79 -17.40
C GLU A 286 -5.37 18.22 -17.82
N LEU A 287 -4.73 18.37 -18.98
CA LEU A 287 -4.44 19.68 -19.56
C LEU A 287 -5.74 20.25 -20.14
N PRO A 288 -6.14 21.50 -19.77
CA PRO A 288 -7.41 22.06 -20.20
C PRO A 288 -7.55 22.13 -21.73
N GLU A 289 -6.50 22.53 -22.46
CA GLU A 289 -6.66 22.86 -23.90
C GLU A 289 -5.40 22.64 -24.76
N THR A 290 -4.27 22.21 -24.19
CA THR A 290 -3.01 22.08 -24.95
C THR A 290 -2.81 20.68 -25.50
N LYS A 291 -2.58 20.57 -26.83
CA LYS A 291 -2.18 19.30 -27.47
C LYS A 291 -0.82 18.87 -26.96
N LEU A 292 -0.80 17.84 -26.12
CA LEU A 292 0.44 17.16 -25.71
C LEU A 292 1.26 16.74 -26.94
N LYS A 293 2.55 17.09 -26.94
CA LYS A 293 3.48 16.81 -28.03
C LYS A 293 4.02 15.39 -27.88
N ALA A 294 3.81 14.54 -28.89
CA ALA A 294 4.36 13.19 -28.91
C ALA A 294 5.89 13.23 -29.07
N CYS A 295 6.59 12.28 -28.46
CA CYS A 295 8.02 12.12 -28.68
C CYS A 295 8.29 11.82 -30.15
N ALA A 296 9.06 12.67 -30.83
CA ALA A 296 9.43 12.49 -32.24
C ALA A 296 10.26 11.21 -32.52
N GLY A 297 10.76 10.54 -31.47
CA GLY A 297 11.47 9.27 -31.61
C GLY A 297 10.53 8.07 -31.65
N CYS A 298 9.75 7.86 -30.60
CA CYS A 298 8.91 6.66 -30.46
C CYS A 298 7.42 6.88 -30.74
N GLY A 299 6.92 8.12 -30.71
CA GLY A 299 5.49 8.43 -30.79
C GLY A 299 4.64 7.98 -29.60
N GLU A 300 5.19 7.19 -28.66
CA GLU A 300 4.45 6.58 -27.56
C GLU A 300 4.20 7.54 -26.39
N THR A 301 5.23 8.25 -25.93
CA THR A 301 5.13 9.21 -24.81
C THR A 301 4.73 10.59 -25.31
N ARG A 302 4.04 11.36 -24.46
CA ARG A 302 3.60 12.72 -24.78
C ARG A 302 3.94 13.70 -23.67
N TYR A 303 4.25 14.94 -24.03
CA TYR A 303 4.73 15.96 -23.08
C TYR A 303 3.99 17.28 -23.29
N CYS A 304 3.76 18.02 -22.20
CA CYS A 304 3.18 19.38 -22.29
C CYS A 304 4.13 20.37 -22.97
N GLY A 305 5.43 20.09 -22.98
CA GLY A 305 6.44 20.94 -23.61
C GLY A 305 7.81 20.26 -23.72
N ARG A 306 8.74 20.96 -24.38
CA ARG A 306 10.11 20.47 -24.61
C ARG A 306 10.88 20.26 -23.31
N ASP A 307 10.60 21.04 -22.27
CA ASP A 307 11.30 20.95 -20.98
C ASP A 307 10.95 19.67 -20.23
N CYS A 308 9.67 19.26 -20.25
CA CYS A 308 9.24 17.98 -19.71
C CYS A 308 9.85 16.82 -20.51
N GLN A 309 9.91 16.92 -21.84
CA GLN A 309 10.57 15.90 -22.66
C GLN A 309 12.06 15.78 -22.33
N LYS A 310 12.79 16.90 -22.23
CA LYS A 310 14.22 16.91 -21.85
C LYS A 310 14.44 16.35 -20.44
N SER A 311 13.57 16.69 -19.50
CA SER A 311 13.65 16.20 -18.12
C SER A 311 13.39 14.69 -18.05
N ASP A 312 12.38 14.19 -18.76
CA ASP A 312 12.10 12.75 -18.84
C ASP A 312 13.21 11.99 -19.58
N TRP A 313 13.84 12.62 -20.57
CA TRP A 313 14.99 12.06 -21.27
C TRP A 313 16.19 11.83 -20.35
N THR A 314 16.54 12.84 -19.54
CA THR A 314 17.75 12.80 -18.68
C THR A 314 17.48 12.16 -17.32
N LYS A 315 16.33 12.43 -16.71
CA LYS A 315 15.98 12.02 -15.34
C LYS A 315 14.92 10.91 -15.27
N GLY A 316 14.10 10.73 -16.31
CA GLY A 316 12.96 9.80 -16.33
C GLY A 316 13.20 8.47 -17.04
N ALA A 317 14.46 8.18 -17.37
CA ALA A 317 14.88 6.99 -18.11
C ALA A 317 14.17 6.81 -19.47
N HIS A 318 13.57 7.86 -20.05
CA HIS A 318 12.97 7.74 -21.39
C HIS A 318 14.03 7.41 -22.45
N LYS A 319 15.26 7.92 -22.28
CA LYS A 319 16.40 7.59 -23.14
C LYS A 319 16.63 6.08 -23.29
N GLN A 320 16.44 5.29 -22.23
CA GLN A 320 16.65 3.84 -22.25
C GLN A 320 15.50 3.07 -22.94
N ARG A 321 14.30 3.66 -22.99
CA ARG A 321 13.07 3.00 -23.46
C ARG A 321 12.62 3.47 -24.85
N CYS A 322 13.18 4.57 -25.36
CA CYS A 322 12.80 5.12 -26.65
C CYS A 322 13.25 4.19 -27.80
N ARG A 323 12.27 3.64 -28.54
CA ARG A 323 12.51 2.66 -29.62
C ARG A 323 13.38 3.17 -30.76
N ARG A 324 13.50 4.49 -30.97
CA ARG A 324 14.40 5.07 -31.99
C ARG A 324 15.88 4.78 -31.71
N LEU A 325 16.23 4.46 -30.47
CA LEU A 325 17.61 4.15 -30.08
C LEU A 325 17.91 2.64 -30.05
N LYS A 326 16.98 1.80 -30.53
CA LYS A 326 17.22 0.37 -30.73
C LYS A 326 17.68 0.09 -32.15
#